data_AF-A0A382WL45-F1
#
_entry.id   AF-A0A382WL45-F1
#
_cell.length_a   1.000
_cell.length_b   1.000
_cell.length_c   1.000
_cell.angle_alpha   90.00
_cell.angle_beta   90.00
_cell.angle_gamma   90.00
#
_symmetry.space_group_name_H-M   'P 1'
#
loop_
_entity.id
_entity.type
_entity.pdbx_description
1 polymer ?
#
loop_
_entity_poly.entity_id
_entity_poly.type
_entity_poly.pdbx_seq_one_letter_code
_entity_poly.pdbx_strand_id
1 'polypeptide(L)'
;MWERMSYYGMRGILVLFMTASLSNGGLDFDNVSASAIYGIYAAAVYMVTLPGGWIGDSLLGQQKSVLYGGIVIMLGHFSLAIPDNINTFYTGLILVVLGTGLLKPNISAIVG
;
A
#
# COMPACT_ATOMS: atom_id res chain seq x y z
N MET A 1 -8.55 3.74 -12.13
CA MET A 1 -9.51 4.19 -11.08
C MET A 1 -9.55 3.26 -9.87
N TRP A 2 -9.62 1.93 -10.05
CA TRP A 2 -9.72 0.97 -8.93
C TRP A 2 -8.57 1.00 -7.91
N GLU A 3 -7.33 1.21 -8.37
CA GLU A 3 -6.18 1.34 -7.45
C GLU A 3 -6.37 2.47 -6.42
N ARG A 4 -6.87 3.64 -6.86
CA ARG A 4 -7.13 4.77 -5.96
C ARG A 4 -8.26 4.48 -4.97
N MET A 5 -9.32 3.81 -5.42
CA MET A 5 -10.41 3.40 -4.54
C MET A 5 -9.89 2.48 -3.43
N SER A 6 -9.08 1.48 -3.78
CA SER A 6 -8.44 0.58 -2.80
C SER A 6 -7.54 1.35 -1.83
N TYR A 7 -6.68 2.23 -2.35
CA TYR A 7 -5.72 3.00 -1.54
C TYR A 7 -6.38 3.95 -0.55
N TYR A 8 -7.37 4.74 -0.99
CA TYR A 8 -8.06 5.69 -0.11
C TYR A 8 -9.04 4.99 0.83
N GLY A 9 -9.68 3.90 0.38
CA GLY A 9 -10.53 3.06 1.22
C GLY A 9 -9.76 2.50 2.41
N MET A 10 -8.60 1.87 2.14
CA MET A 10 -7.72 1.35 3.19
C MET A 10 -7.23 2.48 4.11
N ARG A 11 -6.71 3.60 3.57
CA ARG A 11 -6.23 4.73 4.39
C ARG A 11 -7.31 5.34 5.28
N GLY A 12 -8.56 5.38 4.83
CA GLY A 12 -9.68 5.93 5.58
C GLY A 12 -9.97 5.18 6.88
N ILE A 13 -9.67 3.87 6.93
CA ILE A 13 -9.90 3.02 8.10
C ILE A 13 -8.62 2.55 8.78
N LEU A 14 -7.45 2.77 8.18
CA LEU A 14 -6.18 2.19 8.66
C LEU A 14 -5.84 2.58 10.10
N VAL A 15 -5.94 3.87 10.44
CA VAL A 15 -5.65 4.34 11.80
C VAL A 15 -6.70 3.81 12.78
N LEU A 16 -7.98 3.83 12.39
CA LEU A 16 -9.07 3.29 13.21
C LEU A 16 -8.85 1.81 13.55
N PHE A 17 -8.40 1.01 12.56
CA PHE A 17 -8.05 -0.40 12.75
C PHE A 17 -6.85 -0.57 13.69
N MET A 18 -5.79 0.23 13.52
CA MET A 18 -4.61 0.17 14.40
C MET A 18 -4.96 0.51 15.85
N THR A 19 -5.82 1.51 16.09
CA THR A 19 -6.15 2.00 17.44
C THR A 19 -7.32 1.26 18.09
N ALA A 20 -8.08 0.47 17.34
CA ALA A 20 -9.16 -0.34 17.89
C ALA A 20 -8.60 -1.43 18.80
N SER A 21 -9.30 -1.73 19.90
CA SER A 21 -8.88 -2.77 20.85
C SER A 21 -8.85 -4.16 20.23
N LEU A 22 -8.03 -5.06 20.79
CA LEU A 22 -7.98 -6.47 20.39
C LEU A 22 -9.36 -7.13 20.46
N SER A 23 -10.19 -6.76 21.44
CA SER A 23 -11.56 -7.29 21.58
C SER A 23 -12.49 -6.93 20.40
N ASN A 24 -12.20 -5.85 19.69
CA ASN A 24 -12.93 -5.39 18.52
C ASN A 24 -12.25 -5.79 17.21
N GLY A 25 -11.22 -6.65 17.26
CA GLY A 25 -10.46 -7.10 16.09
C GLY A 25 -9.45 -6.07 15.56
N GLY A 26 -9.07 -5.06 16.37
CA GLY A 26 -8.01 -4.11 16.04
C GLY A 26 -6.63 -4.54 16.55
N LEU A 27 -5.65 -3.64 16.51
CA LEU A 27 -4.26 -3.90 16.94
C LEU A 27 -3.88 -3.29 18.29
N ASP A 28 -4.78 -2.53 18.92
CA ASP A 28 -4.60 -1.88 20.24
C ASP A 28 -3.34 -1.01 20.34
N PHE A 29 -2.97 -0.36 19.24
CA PHE A 29 -1.86 0.60 19.22
C PHE A 29 -2.30 1.94 19.81
N ASP A 30 -1.35 2.61 20.46
CA ASP A 30 -1.56 4.00 20.86
C ASP A 30 -1.64 4.93 19.63
N ASN A 31 -2.31 6.07 19.80
CA ASN A 31 -2.51 7.05 18.72
C ASN A 31 -1.20 7.59 18.14
N VAL A 32 -0.13 7.72 18.94
CA VAL A 32 1.17 8.24 18.49
C VAL A 32 1.82 7.23 17.55
N SER A 33 1.86 5.96 17.95
CA SER A 33 2.39 4.86 17.14
C SER A 33 1.60 4.68 15.84
N ALA A 34 0.27 4.67 15.92
CA ALA A 34 -0.61 4.56 14.76
C ALA A 34 -0.40 5.71 13.75
N SER A 35 -0.29 6.94 14.25
CA SER A 35 -0.02 8.14 13.43
C SER A 35 1.36 8.09 12.79
N ALA A 36 2.38 7.62 13.53
CA ALA A 36 3.74 7.48 13.02
C ALA A 36 3.81 6.45 11.89
N ILE A 37 3.19 5.27 12.06
CA ILE A 37 3.11 4.22 11.04
C ILE A 37 2.42 4.77 9.79
N TYR A 38 1.28 5.46 9.95
CA TYR A 38 0.57 6.07 8.83
C TYR A 38 1.43 7.12 8.09
N GLY A 39 2.16 7.96 8.82
CA GLY A 39 3.05 8.96 8.24
C GLY A 39 4.20 8.33 7.44
N ILE A 40 4.85 7.31 8.01
CA ILE A 40 5.92 6.56 7.33
C ILE A 40 5.38 5.85 6.10
N TYR A 41 4.21 5.20 6.20
CA TYR A 41 3.54 4.56 5.07
C TYR A 41 3.29 5.56 3.94
N ALA A 42 2.71 6.72 4.25
CA ALA A 42 2.43 7.75 3.25
C ALA A 42 3.71 8.26 2.58
N ALA A 43 4.76 8.53 3.36
CA ALA A 43 6.05 8.96 2.84
C ALA A 43 6.69 7.90 1.94
N ALA A 44 6.66 6.63 2.36
CA ALA A 44 7.21 5.51 1.61
C ALA A 44 6.50 5.32 0.26
N VAL A 45 5.18 5.45 0.21
CA VAL A 45 4.41 5.41 -1.05
C VAL A 45 4.91 6.45 -2.04
N TYR A 46 5.19 7.68 -1.60
CA TYR A 46 5.77 8.69 -2.50
C TYR A 46 7.21 8.35 -2.89
N MET A 47 8.04 7.94 -1.95
CA MET A 47 9.45 7.64 -2.20
C MET A 47 9.64 6.51 -3.22
N VAL A 48 8.88 5.42 -3.10
CA VAL A 48 9.02 4.23 -3.95
C VAL A 48 8.52 4.48 -5.39
N THR A 49 7.77 5.56 -5.64
CA THR A 49 7.37 5.90 -7.02
C THR A 49 8.56 6.26 -7.92
N LEU A 50 9.65 6.81 -7.36
CA LEU A 50 10.86 7.13 -8.11
C LEU A 50 11.51 5.87 -8.72
N PRO A 51 11.93 4.86 -7.92
CA PRO A 51 12.49 3.63 -8.49
C PRO A 51 11.45 2.84 -9.28
N GLY A 52 10.16 2.89 -8.92
CA GLY A 52 9.10 2.21 -9.67
C GLY A 52 8.91 2.74 -11.09
N GLY A 53 9.03 4.05 -11.29
CA GLY A 53 9.06 4.67 -12.63
C GLY A 53 10.26 4.20 -13.42
N TRP A 54 11.46 4.28 -12.84
CA TRP A 54 12.70 3.83 -13.48
C TRP A 54 12.65 2.36 -13.92
N ILE A 55 12.07 1.46 -13.10
CA ILE A 55 11.86 0.05 -13.45
C ILE A 55 10.96 -0.10 -14.67
N GLY A 56 9.88 0.69 -14.76
CA GLY A 56 8.99 0.68 -15.90
C GLY A 56 9.63 1.21 -17.18
N ASP A 57 10.46 2.23 -17.07
CA ASP A 57 11.16 2.82 -18.22
C ASP A 57 12.32 1.95 -18.72
N SER A 58 13.03 1.28 -17.80
CA SER A 58 14.34 0.66 -18.13
C SER A 58 14.31 -0.87 -18.19
N LEU A 59 13.38 -1.54 -17.52
CA LEU A 59 13.44 -3.00 -17.32
C LEU A 59 12.19 -3.74 -17.82
N LEU A 60 11.00 -3.34 -17.34
CA LEU A 60 9.78 -4.13 -17.54
C LEU A 60 8.88 -3.60 -18.65
N GLY A 61 8.97 -2.30 -18.96
CA GLY A 61 7.97 -1.60 -19.75
C GLY A 61 6.76 -1.21 -18.91
N GLN A 62 6.16 -0.05 -19.24
CA GLN A 62 5.13 0.58 -18.42
C GLN A 62 3.88 -0.30 -18.24
N GLN A 63 3.39 -0.97 -19.29
CA GLN A 63 2.20 -1.83 -19.19
C GLN A 63 2.39 -3.01 -18.22
N LYS A 64 3.55 -3.68 -18.26
CA LYS A 64 3.84 -4.80 -17.37
C LYS A 64 4.03 -4.31 -15.93
N SER A 65 4.68 -3.17 -15.73
CA SER A 65 4.80 -2.53 -14.41
C SER A 65 3.44 -2.22 -13.80
N VAL A 66 2.48 -1.72 -14.59
CA VAL A 66 1.11 -1.49 -14.12
C VAL A 66 0.42 -2.80 -13.72
N LEU A 67 0.53 -3.85 -14.54
CA LEU A 67 -0.08 -5.15 -14.25
C LEU A 67 0.50 -5.77 -12.97
N TYR A 68 1.82 -5.87 -12.87
CA TYR A 68 2.49 -6.44 -11.70
C TYR A 68 2.25 -5.59 -10.46
N GLY A 69 2.29 -4.26 -10.58
CA GLY A 69 1.95 -3.36 -9.49
C GLY A 69 0.54 -3.61 -8.96
N GLY A 70 -0.44 -3.79 -9.84
CA GLY A 70 -1.82 -4.11 -9.47
C GLY A 70 -1.95 -5.45 -8.74
N ILE A 71 -1.26 -6.49 -9.21
CA ILE A 71 -1.22 -7.80 -8.55
C ILE A 71 -0.62 -7.68 -7.14
N VAL A 72 0.48 -6.94 -6.99
CA VAL A 72 1.14 -6.75 -5.69
C VAL A 72 0.26 -5.97 -4.72
N ILE A 73 -0.45 -4.93 -5.17
CA ILE A 73 -1.43 -4.19 -4.35
C ILE A 73 -2.55 -5.12 -3.87
N MET A 74 -3.08 -5.96 -4.77
CA MET A 74 -4.13 -6.91 -4.44
C MET A 74 -3.66 -7.91 -3.37
N LEU A 75 -2.46 -8.47 -3.50
CA LEU A 75 -1.86 -9.34 -2.49
C LEU A 75 -1.64 -8.62 -1.16
N GLY A 76 -1.27 -7.34 -1.19
CA GLY A 76 -1.16 -6.52 0.01
C GLY A 76 -2.49 -6.38 0.76
N HIS A 77 -3.59 -6.15 0.04
CA HIS A 77 -4.93 -6.09 0.66
C HIS A 77 -5.40 -7.45 1.16
N PHE A 78 -5.09 -8.55 0.46
CA PHE A 78 -5.35 -9.89 0.98
C PHE A 78 -4.58 -10.16 2.27
N SER A 79 -3.31 -9.72 2.37
CA SER A 79 -2.51 -9.83 3.59
C SER A 79 -3.11 -9.02 4.75
N LEU A 80 -3.64 -7.83 4.48
CA LEU A 80 -4.32 -6.99 5.47
C LEU A 80 -5.68 -7.57 5.91
N ALA A 81 -6.31 -8.40 5.09
CA ALA A 81 -7.58 -9.05 5.41
C ALA A 81 -7.42 -10.27 6.34
N ILE A 82 -6.19 -10.75 6.56
CA ILE A 82 -5.92 -11.85 7.49
C ILE A 82 -5.97 -11.30 8.92
N PRO A 83 -6.87 -11.82 9.78
CA PRO A 83 -7.05 -11.32 11.13
C PRO A 83 -5.87 -11.66 12.05
N ASP A 84 -5.76 -10.89 13.14
CA ASP A 84 -4.97 -11.19 14.34
C ASP A 84 -3.47 -11.48 14.13
N ASN A 85 -2.88 -10.97 13.05
CA ASN A 85 -1.46 -11.16 12.77
C ASN A 85 -0.76 -9.85 12.38
N ILE A 86 0.05 -9.34 13.30
CA ILE A 86 0.81 -8.10 13.11
C ILE A 86 1.84 -8.21 11.97
N ASN A 87 2.37 -9.42 11.71
CA ASN A 87 3.31 -9.63 10.63
C ASN A 87 2.61 -9.52 9.27
N THR A 88 1.42 -10.11 9.12
CA THR A 88 0.64 -9.98 7.87
C THR A 88 0.16 -8.54 7.66
N PHE A 89 -0.08 -7.80 8.74
CA PHE A 89 -0.36 -6.37 8.67
C PHE A 89 0.81 -5.58 8.06
N TYR A 90 2.02 -5.70 8.62
CA TYR A 90 3.19 -4.99 8.09
C TYR A 90 3.59 -5.47 6.69
N THR A 91 3.53 -6.78 6.42
CA THR A 91 3.74 -7.31 5.07
C THR A 91 2.73 -6.74 4.08
N GLY A 92 1.46 -6.63 4.49
CA GLY A 92 0.40 -6.02 3.67
C GLY A 92 0.70 -4.56 3.33
N LEU A 93 1.11 -3.76 4.32
CA LEU A 93 1.52 -2.37 4.09
C LEU A 93 2.68 -2.26 3.11
N ILE A 94 3.73 -3.07 3.29
CA ILE A 94 4.91 -3.08 2.41
C ILE A 94 4.51 -3.45 0.99
N LEU A 95 3.69 -4.48 0.81
CA LEU A 95 3.20 -4.89 -0.51
C LEU A 95 2.40 -3.77 -1.18
N VAL A 96 1.49 -3.11 -0.46
CA VAL A 96 0.75 -1.98 -1.02
C VAL A 96 1.69 -0.84 -1.43
N VAL A 97 2.69 -0.50 -0.61
CA VAL A 97 3.70 0.51 -0.95
C VAL A 97 4.45 0.16 -2.23
N LEU A 98 4.98 -1.06 -2.33
CA LEU A 98 5.76 -1.51 -3.49
C LEU A 98 4.89 -1.57 -4.75
N GLY A 99 3.68 -2.11 -4.64
CA GLY A 99 2.74 -2.23 -5.74
C GLY A 99 2.27 -0.87 -6.26
N THR A 100 1.93 0.08 -5.36
CA THR A 100 1.59 1.46 -5.73
C THR A 100 2.79 2.18 -6.34
N GLY A 101 3.99 1.97 -5.81
CA GLY A 101 5.22 2.54 -6.35
C GLY A 101 5.49 2.10 -7.79
N LEU A 102 5.19 0.84 -8.14
CA LEU A 102 5.31 0.33 -9.50
C LEU A 102 4.14 0.73 -10.40
N LEU A 103 2.91 0.80 -9.89
CA LEU A 103 1.74 1.10 -10.72
C LEU A 103 1.60 2.60 -11.02
N LYS A 104 1.69 3.45 -10.00
CA LYS A 104 1.31 4.87 -10.07
C LYS A 104 2.12 5.71 -11.08
N PRO A 105 3.46 5.67 -11.13
CA PRO A 105 4.21 6.47 -12.12
C PRO A 105 3.99 5.95 -13.54
N ASN A 106 3.87 4.62 -13.70
CA ASN A 106 3.77 3.96 -14.99
C ASN A 106 2.38 4.08 -15.63
N ILE A 107 1.30 4.10 -14.83
CA ILE A 107 -0.05 4.29 -15.38
C ILE A 107 -0.24 5.70 -15.92
N SER A 108 0.34 6.72 -15.26
CA SER A 108 0.32 8.10 -15.75
C SER A 108 1.06 8.23 -17.07
N ALA A 109 2.24 7.59 -17.18
CA ALA A 109 3.05 7.67 -18.38
C ALA A 109 2.40 7.02 -19.63
N ILE A 110 1.54 6.00 -19.43
CA ILE A 110 0.80 5.36 -20.54
C ILE A 110 -0.28 6.30 -21.11
N VAL A 111 -0.94 7.10 -20.27
CA VAL A 111 -2.07 7.94 -20.69
C VAL A 111 -1.67 9.36 -21.07
N GLY A 112 -0.46 9.80 -20.71
CA GLY A 112 0.03 11.17 -20.89
C GLY A 112 -0.24 12.05 -19.68
#